data_AF-A0A4Y2X2J3-F1
#
_entry.id   AF-A0A4Y2X2J3-F1
#
_cell.length_a   1.000
_cell.length_b   1.000
_cell.length_c   1.000
_cell.angle_alpha   90.00
_cell.angle_beta   90.00
_cell.angle_gamma   90.00
#
_symmetry.space_group_name_H-M   'P 1'
#
loop_
_entity.id
_entity.type
_entity.pdbx_description
1 polymer ?
#
loop_
_entity_poly.entity_id
_entity_poly.type
_entity_poly.pdbx_seq_one_letter_code
_entity_poly.pdbx_strand_id
1 'polypeptide(L)'
;AVVETAVKASEYADLVIDEGSPVNADMVFDKHKNHLYVMTEKRVTMVKVQECHMFKTCMDCLGANDPYCGWCSSENKCSLRGACAEAPLLHWLPYKSGLCTTITEVHPPQIQRTTGRILNLVNDNLPAVEEQFFCAFSALGKVLVTNATRSADGVNCATPHTDSLPPIPTGEREFVSF
;
A
#
# COMPACT_ATOMS: atom_id res chain seq x y z
N ALA A 1 15.75 15.95 2.68
CA ALA A 1 15.32 16.57 1.40
C ALA A 1 15.74 15.71 0.21
N VAL A 2 14.91 15.66 -0.83
CA VAL A 2 15.23 15.12 -2.16
C VAL A 2 15.67 16.27 -3.05
N VAL A 3 16.85 16.17 -3.66
CA VAL A 3 17.32 17.14 -4.65
C VAL A 3 17.08 16.56 -6.04
N GLU A 4 16.21 17.18 -6.81
CA GLU A 4 15.82 16.70 -8.15
C GLU A 4 16.63 17.36 -9.25
N THR A 5 16.87 18.66 -9.12
CA THR A 5 17.68 19.46 -10.04
C THR A 5 18.48 20.49 -9.25
N ALA A 6 19.36 21.23 -9.94
CA ALA A 6 20.12 22.32 -9.35
C ALA A 6 19.24 23.43 -8.74
N VAL A 7 17.95 23.50 -9.13
CA VAL A 7 17.00 24.54 -8.69
C VAL A 7 15.76 23.99 -8.01
N LYS A 8 15.67 22.65 -7.82
CA LYS A 8 14.48 22.01 -7.28
C LYS A 8 14.86 20.96 -6.25
N ALA A 9 14.42 21.19 -5.01
CA ALA A 9 14.52 20.25 -3.92
C ALA A 9 13.25 20.32 -3.06
N SER A 10 12.91 19.22 -2.40
CA SER A 10 11.78 19.13 -1.48
C SER A 10 12.18 18.40 -0.20
N GLU A 11 11.70 18.88 0.95
CA GLU A 11 11.74 18.10 2.18
C GLU A 11 10.65 17.03 2.13
N TYR A 12 10.97 15.81 2.58
CA TYR A 12 10.03 14.67 2.59
C TYR A 12 9.82 14.10 3.99
N ALA A 13 10.72 14.40 4.93
CA ALA A 13 10.63 13.95 6.31
C ALA A 13 11.48 14.87 7.20
N ASP A 14 10.99 15.10 8.41
CA ASP A 14 11.67 15.73 9.52
C ASP A 14 11.66 14.77 10.73
N LEU A 15 12.74 14.77 11.51
CA LEU A 15 12.87 13.90 12.68
C LEU A 15 13.56 14.65 13.82
N VAL A 16 12.94 14.62 15.00
CA VAL A 16 13.54 15.12 16.22
C VAL A 16 14.56 14.11 16.75
N ILE A 17 15.83 14.48 16.75
CA ILE A 17 16.92 13.61 17.21
C ILE A 17 17.06 13.66 18.72
N ASP A 18 17.09 14.85 19.31
CA ASP A 18 17.27 15.06 20.75
C ASP A 18 16.66 16.42 21.14
N GLU A 19 15.59 16.41 21.93
CA GLU A 19 14.83 17.62 22.22
C GLU A 19 15.70 18.67 22.94
N GLY A 20 15.67 19.90 22.43
CA GLY A 20 16.42 21.03 23.00
C GLY A 20 17.94 20.97 22.79
N SER A 21 18.47 19.94 22.12
CA SER A 21 19.91 19.78 21.89
C SER A 21 20.26 19.98 20.41
N PRO A 22 21.13 20.96 20.06
CA PRO A 22 21.54 21.17 18.68
C PRO A 22 22.28 19.96 18.09
N VAL A 23 22.03 19.68 16.82
CA VAL A 23 22.76 18.66 16.05
C VAL A 23 24.12 19.22 15.63
N ASN A 24 25.17 18.43 15.84
CA ASN A 24 26.54 18.74 15.40
C ASN A 24 26.64 18.66 13.86
N ALA A 25 27.51 19.46 13.25
CA ALA A 25 27.75 19.46 11.81
C ALA A 25 28.35 18.13 11.30
N ASP A 26 29.08 17.43 12.17
CA ASP A 26 29.66 16.13 11.82
C ASP A 26 28.61 15.02 11.85
N MET A 27 28.28 14.50 10.67
CA MET A 27 27.38 13.36 10.47
C MET A 27 28.03 12.35 9.52
N VAL A 28 27.91 11.07 9.82
CA VAL A 28 28.58 10.00 9.06
C VAL A 28 27.63 8.85 8.80
N PHE A 29 27.63 8.35 7.56
CA PHE A 29 26.89 7.13 7.21
C PHE A 29 27.64 5.88 7.67
N ASP A 30 26.91 4.81 8.00
CA ASP A 30 27.50 3.48 8.11
C ASP A 30 28.05 2.99 6.75
N LYS A 31 28.78 1.87 6.76
CA LYS A 31 29.41 1.30 5.56
C LYS A 31 28.43 1.04 4.42
N HIS A 32 27.18 0.73 4.74
CA HIS A 32 26.15 0.37 3.78
C HIS A 32 25.19 1.52 3.44
N LYS A 33 25.37 2.69 4.07
CA LYS A 33 24.48 3.86 4.00
C LYS A 33 23.04 3.56 4.42
N ASN A 34 22.84 2.60 5.32
CA ASN A 34 21.53 2.26 5.89
C ASN A 34 21.23 3.08 7.14
N HIS A 35 22.27 3.54 7.83
CA HIS A 35 22.17 4.37 9.02
C HIS A 35 23.03 5.62 8.89
N LEU A 36 22.55 6.70 9.50
CA LEU A 36 23.27 7.95 9.71
C LEU A 36 23.55 8.10 11.20
N TYR A 37 24.82 8.26 11.57
CA TYR A 37 25.20 8.60 12.93
C TYR A 37 25.12 10.12 13.09
N VAL A 38 24.23 10.56 13.98
CA VAL A 38 23.98 11.97 14.28
C VAL A 38 24.38 12.23 15.72
N MET A 39 25.18 13.27 15.94
CA MET A 39 25.70 13.62 17.26
C MET A 39 25.07 14.91 17.77
N THR A 40 24.74 14.94 19.05
CA THR A 40 24.49 16.16 19.83
C THR A 40 25.63 16.33 20.84
N GLU A 41 25.55 17.34 21.72
CA GLU A 41 26.58 17.58 22.74
C GLU A 41 26.84 16.35 23.63
N LYS A 42 25.78 15.58 23.94
CA LYS A 42 25.83 14.51 24.95
C LYS A 42 25.40 13.14 24.44
N ARG A 43 25.00 13.02 23.17
CA ARG A 43 24.47 11.78 22.62
C ARG A 43 24.93 11.53 21.19
N VAL A 44 25.12 10.26 20.88
CA VAL A 44 25.24 9.77 19.51
C VAL A 44 24.03 8.89 19.23
N THR A 45 23.25 9.25 18.21
CA THR A 45 22.04 8.54 17.81
C THR A 45 22.27 7.93 16.43
N MET A 46 22.01 6.62 16.31
CA MET A 46 22.03 5.92 15.03
C MET A 46 20.63 5.98 14.41
N VAL A 47 20.48 6.73 13.33
CA VAL A 47 19.20 7.00 12.65
C VAL A 47 19.10 6.14 11.40
N LYS A 48 17.97 5.46 11.18
CA LYS A 48 17.73 4.75 9.92
C LYS A 48 17.48 5.75 8.80
N VAL A 49 18.06 5.50 7.63
CA VAL A 49 17.91 6.40 6.47
C VAL A 49 16.51 6.33 5.86
N GLN A 50 15.81 5.22 6.02
CA GLN A 50 14.45 5.00 5.53
C GLN A 50 13.70 4.05 6.45
N GLU A 51 12.39 4.22 6.52
CA GLU A 51 11.48 3.34 7.26
C GLU A 51 10.23 3.00 6.45
N CYS A 52 10.39 2.55 5.20
CA CYS A 52 9.28 2.30 4.27
C CYS A 52 8.18 1.41 4.84
N HIS A 53 8.55 0.41 5.65
CA HIS A 53 7.63 -0.52 6.30
C HIS A 53 6.58 0.13 7.21
N MET A 54 6.75 1.40 7.58
CA MET A 54 5.76 2.18 8.36
C MET A 54 4.51 2.46 7.54
N PHE A 55 4.63 2.61 6.21
CA PHE A 55 3.50 2.85 5.31
C PHE A 55 2.82 1.53 4.96
N LYS A 56 1.54 1.41 5.35
CA LYS A 56 0.78 0.15 5.25
C LYS A 56 -0.04 0.03 3.97
N THR A 57 -0.30 1.14 3.30
CA THR A 57 -1.06 1.17 2.05
C THR A 57 -0.20 1.73 0.92
N CYS A 58 -0.55 1.40 -0.33
CA CYS A 58 0.11 1.96 -1.50
C CYS A 58 0.04 3.49 -1.50
N MET A 59 -1.13 4.04 -1.18
CA MET A 59 -1.37 5.48 -1.19
C MET A 59 -0.50 6.19 -0.14
N ASP A 60 -0.38 5.64 1.07
CA ASP A 60 0.52 6.21 2.09
C ASP A 60 1.99 6.09 1.66
N CYS A 61 2.37 4.96 1.08
CA CYS A 61 3.75 4.67 0.66
C CYS A 61 4.23 5.64 -0.42
N LEU A 62 3.42 5.83 -1.47
CA LEU A 62 3.77 6.74 -2.56
C LEU A 62 3.54 8.19 -2.15
N GLY A 63 2.51 8.45 -1.33
CA GLY A 63 2.18 9.78 -0.81
C GLY A 63 3.21 10.36 0.16
N ALA A 64 4.00 9.50 0.83
CA ALA A 64 5.13 9.93 1.67
C ALA A 64 6.23 10.63 0.87
N ASN A 65 6.27 10.46 -0.46
CA ASN A 65 7.28 11.01 -1.34
C ASN A 65 8.73 10.69 -0.92
N ASP A 66 8.92 9.60 -0.17
CA ASP A 66 10.24 9.13 0.26
C ASP A 66 10.95 8.46 -0.93
N PRO A 67 12.11 8.96 -1.38
CA PRO A 67 12.80 8.48 -2.56
C PRO A 67 13.36 7.06 -2.43
N TYR A 68 13.51 6.54 -1.20
CA TYR A 68 13.94 5.17 -0.94
C TYR A 68 12.79 4.18 -1.09
N CYS A 69 11.55 4.64 -0.91
CA CYS A 69 10.38 3.80 -0.80
C CYS A 69 9.63 3.63 -2.12
N GLY A 70 8.95 2.50 -2.21
CA GLY A 70 8.01 2.19 -3.27
C GLY A 70 7.12 1.02 -2.87
N TRP A 71 6.04 0.85 -3.61
CA TRP A 71 5.04 -0.16 -3.31
C TRP A 71 5.33 -1.46 -4.05
N CYS A 72 5.50 -2.56 -3.30
CA CYS A 72 5.64 -3.90 -3.84
C CYS A 72 4.24 -4.55 -3.94
N SER A 73 3.62 -4.47 -5.12
CA SER A 73 2.24 -4.91 -5.35
C SER A 73 2.03 -6.40 -5.11
N SER A 74 3.02 -7.24 -5.42
CA SER A 74 2.96 -8.70 -5.23
C SER A 74 2.95 -9.10 -3.75
N GLU A 75 3.62 -8.35 -2.90
CA GLU A 75 3.75 -8.64 -1.47
C GLU A 75 2.90 -7.71 -0.60
N ASN A 76 2.12 -6.81 -1.22
CA ASN A 76 1.23 -5.85 -0.56
C ASN A 76 1.94 -5.05 0.55
N LYS A 77 3.15 -4.54 0.27
CA LYS A 77 3.98 -3.84 1.25
C LYS A 77 4.74 -2.65 0.65
N CYS A 78 5.01 -1.64 1.47
CA CYS A 78 5.94 -0.57 1.13
C CYS A 78 7.38 -1.00 1.49
N SER A 79 8.30 -0.96 0.53
CA SER A 79 9.67 -1.44 0.72
C SER A 79 10.68 -0.73 -0.19
N LEU A 80 11.95 -0.94 0.12
CA LEU A 80 13.04 -0.73 -0.84
C LEU A 80 12.83 -1.60 -2.08
N ARG A 81 13.33 -1.13 -3.24
CA ARG A 81 13.27 -1.88 -4.50
C ARG A 81 13.90 -3.28 -4.39
N GLY A 82 15.07 -3.39 -3.77
CA GLY A 82 15.77 -4.68 -3.61
C GLY A 82 15.15 -5.63 -2.56
N ALA A 83 14.15 -5.16 -1.80
CA ALA A 83 13.45 -5.95 -0.78
C ALA A 83 12.06 -6.43 -1.25
N CYS A 84 11.67 -6.07 -2.47
CA CYS A 84 10.58 -6.69 -3.19
C CYS A 84 11.18 -7.88 -3.95
N ALA A 85 10.57 -9.07 -3.88
CA ALA A 85 11.01 -10.27 -4.59
C ALA A 85 11.34 -9.96 -6.07
N GLU A 86 12.17 -10.79 -6.74
CA GLU A 86 12.61 -10.57 -8.14
C GLU A 86 11.42 -10.43 -9.09
N ALA A 87 10.89 -9.22 -9.15
CA ALA A 87 9.64 -8.93 -9.80
C ALA A 87 9.96 -8.05 -11.01
N PRO A 88 9.28 -8.31 -12.15
CA PRO A 88 9.33 -7.41 -13.29
C PRO A 88 9.11 -5.96 -12.87
N LEU A 89 9.63 -5.00 -13.65
CA LEU A 89 9.55 -3.55 -13.42
C LEU A 89 8.16 -3.01 -13.02
N LEU A 90 7.08 -3.74 -13.29
CA LEU A 90 5.69 -3.37 -13.02
C LEU A 90 5.17 -3.74 -11.61
N HIS A 91 5.92 -4.53 -10.83
CA HIS A 91 5.47 -4.95 -9.50
C HIS A 91 5.99 -4.07 -8.36
N TRP A 92 7.08 -3.34 -8.59
CA TRP A 92 7.58 -2.34 -7.64
C TRP A 92 7.33 -0.94 -8.19
N LEU A 93 6.37 -0.25 -7.58
CA LEU A 93 5.95 1.09 -7.97
C LEU A 93 6.80 2.13 -7.23
N PRO A 94 7.60 2.96 -7.92
CA PRO A 94 8.37 4.01 -7.27
C PRO A 94 7.46 5.08 -6.67
N TYR A 95 7.93 5.80 -5.65
CA TYR A 95 7.21 6.89 -4.95
C TYR A 95 6.52 7.91 -5.89
N LYS A 96 7.10 8.20 -7.06
CA LYS A 96 6.54 9.14 -8.05
C LYS A 96 5.59 8.54 -9.09
N SER A 97 5.34 7.24 -9.03
CA SER A 97 4.53 6.59 -10.06
C SER A 97 3.08 7.06 -10.05
N GLY A 98 2.48 7.20 -8.86
CA GLY A 98 1.04 7.46 -8.72
C GLY A 98 0.14 6.30 -9.20
N LEU A 99 0.71 5.09 -9.40
CA LEU A 99 0.03 3.97 -10.04
C LEU A 99 -0.60 2.98 -9.06
N CYS A 100 -1.08 3.44 -7.90
CA CYS A 100 -1.74 2.55 -6.95
C CYS A 100 -3.03 1.98 -7.54
N THR A 101 -3.14 0.65 -7.56
CA THR A 101 -4.37 -0.03 -7.97
C THR A 101 -5.49 0.33 -6.99
N THR A 102 -6.59 0.88 -7.50
CA THR A 102 -7.70 1.37 -6.67
C THR A 102 -9.02 0.89 -7.26
N ILE A 103 -9.91 0.35 -6.42
CA ILE A 103 -11.31 0.10 -6.81
C ILE A 103 -12.02 1.44 -6.81
N THR A 104 -12.47 1.91 -7.98
CA THR A 104 -13.13 3.20 -8.14
C THR A 104 -14.65 3.09 -8.12
N GLU A 105 -15.19 1.96 -8.60
CA GLU A 105 -16.63 1.71 -8.62
C GLU A 105 -16.93 0.21 -8.42
N VAL A 106 -18.08 -0.09 -7.79
CA VAL A 106 -18.62 -1.44 -7.66
C VAL A 106 -20.08 -1.47 -8.14
N HIS A 107 -20.39 -2.32 -9.12
CA HIS A 107 -21.72 -2.42 -9.71
C HIS A 107 -22.28 -3.86 -9.74
N PRO A 108 -23.49 -4.13 -9.22
CA PRO A 108 -24.31 -3.23 -8.40
C PRO A 108 -23.67 -3.01 -7.02
N PRO A 109 -23.82 -1.82 -6.42
CA PRO A 109 -23.21 -1.50 -5.12
C PRO A 109 -23.91 -2.22 -3.94
N GLN A 110 -25.13 -2.70 -4.14
CA GLN A 110 -25.92 -3.40 -3.13
C GLN A 110 -26.70 -4.55 -3.75
N ILE A 111 -26.78 -5.67 -3.02
CA ILE A 111 -27.49 -6.88 -3.43
C ILE A 111 -28.22 -7.50 -2.23
N GLN A 112 -29.23 -8.32 -2.50
CA GLN A 112 -29.88 -9.10 -1.45
C GLN A 112 -29.04 -10.32 -1.12
N ARG A 113 -28.91 -10.64 0.17
CA ARG A 113 -28.11 -11.77 0.68
C ARG A 113 -28.48 -13.13 0.04
N THR A 114 -29.74 -13.30 -0.33
CA THR A 114 -30.30 -14.55 -0.89
C THR A 114 -30.11 -14.68 -2.40
N THR A 115 -29.46 -13.71 -3.05
CA THR A 115 -29.21 -13.73 -4.49
C THR A 115 -27.73 -13.81 -4.78
N GLY A 116 -27.35 -14.82 -5.57
CA GLY A 116 -26.05 -14.83 -6.23
C GLY A 116 -26.03 -13.84 -7.40
N ARG A 117 -24.96 -13.05 -7.53
CA ARG A 117 -24.79 -12.09 -8.62
C ARG A 117 -23.33 -11.98 -9.01
N ILE A 118 -23.08 -11.43 -10.20
CA ILE A 118 -21.75 -10.99 -10.61
C ILE A 118 -21.66 -9.50 -10.33
N LEU A 119 -20.62 -9.10 -9.61
CA LEU A 119 -20.25 -7.72 -9.35
C LEU A 119 -19.18 -7.32 -10.36
N ASN A 120 -19.34 -6.16 -10.99
CA ASN A 120 -18.30 -5.50 -11.78
C ASN A 120 -17.58 -4.50 -10.89
N LEU A 121 -16.27 -4.68 -10.70
CA LEU A 121 -15.40 -3.77 -9.98
C LEU A 121 -14.56 -3.04 -11.03
N VAL A 122 -14.72 -1.72 -11.08
CA VAL A 122 -13.90 -0.84 -11.93
C VAL A 122 -12.62 -0.52 -11.17
N ASN A 123 -11.48 -0.68 -11.81
CA ASN A 123 -10.17 -0.52 -11.20
C ASN A 123 -9.28 0.42 -12.00
N ASP A 124 -8.77 1.44 -11.33
CA ASP A 124 -7.65 2.22 -11.86
C ASP A 124 -6.33 1.47 -11.62
N ASN A 125 -5.40 1.60 -12.56
CA ASN A 125 -4.05 1.03 -12.48
C ASN A 125 -4.02 -0.49 -12.17
N LEU A 126 -4.98 -1.25 -12.69
CA LEU A 126 -4.98 -2.70 -12.52
C LEU A 126 -3.82 -3.33 -13.34
N PRO A 127 -2.85 -4.00 -12.71
CA PRO A 127 -1.68 -4.51 -13.40
C PRO A 127 -2.07 -5.61 -14.40
N ALA A 128 -1.42 -5.61 -15.57
CA ALA A 128 -1.56 -6.63 -16.60
C ALA A 128 -0.68 -7.83 -16.28
N VAL A 129 -0.99 -8.52 -15.19
CA VAL A 129 -0.35 -9.79 -14.82
C VAL A 129 -1.09 -10.97 -15.45
N GLU A 130 -0.36 -12.05 -15.73
CA GLU A 130 -0.93 -13.33 -16.18
C GLU A 130 -1.52 -14.14 -15.02
N GLU A 131 -1.27 -13.73 -13.78
CA GLU A 131 -1.79 -14.38 -12.58
C GLU A 131 -3.29 -14.18 -12.41
N GLN A 132 -3.93 -15.15 -11.74
CA GLN A 132 -5.35 -15.13 -11.47
C GLN A 132 -5.67 -14.20 -10.29
N PHE A 133 -6.61 -13.28 -10.49
CA PHE A 133 -7.17 -12.45 -9.43
C PHE A 133 -8.27 -13.20 -8.65
N PHE A 134 -8.42 -12.82 -7.38
CA PHE A 134 -9.46 -13.33 -6.49
C PHE A 134 -10.19 -12.16 -5.82
N CYS A 135 -11.46 -12.36 -5.53
CA CYS A 135 -12.28 -11.39 -4.82
C CYS A 135 -12.51 -11.87 -3.40
N ALA A 136 -12.15 -11.06 -2.41
CA ALA A 136 -12.33 -11.35 -1.01
C ALA A 136 -13.52 -10.56 -0.45
N PHE A 137 -14.50 -11.26 0.10
CA PHE A 137 -15.72 -10.69 0.67
C PHE A 137 -15.66 -10.83 2.18
N SER A 138 -15.71 -9.71 2.90
CA SER A 138 -15.68 -9.69 4.37
C SER A 138 -17.07 -9.45 4.94
N ALA A 139 -17.61 -10.42 5.69
CA ALA A 139 -18.93 -10.36 6.32
C ALA A 139 -18.90 -10.99 7.72
N LEU A 140 -19.41 -10.28 8.74
CA LEU A 140 -19.38 -10.66 10.18
C LEU A 140 -18.09 -11.37 10.65
N GLY A 141 -16.92 -10.83 10.28
CA GLY A 141 -15.61 -11.37 10.69
C GLY A 141 -15.14 -12.62 9.91
N LYS A 142 -15.88 -13.05 8.89
CA LYS A 142 -15.51 -14.12 7.97
C LYS A 142 -15.11 -13.55 6.61
N VAL A 143 -14.01 -14.03 6.07
CA VAL A 143 -13.58 -13.72 4.70
C VAL A 143 -13.91 -14.90 3.80
N LEU A 144 -14.63 -14.63 2.71
CA LEU A 144 -14.99 -15.60 1.68
C LEU A 144 -14.32 -15.20 0.37
N VAL A 145 -13.71 -16.16 -0.32
CA VAL A 145 -12.95 -15.88 -1.54
C VAL A 145 -13.64 -16.53 -2.73
N THR A 146 -13.78 -15.77 -3.82
CA THR A 146 -14.23 -16.30 -5.11
C THR A 146 -13.25 -15.93 -6.21
N ASN A 147 -13.30 -16.66 -7.32
CA ASN A 147 -12.48 -16.35 -8.48
C ASN A 147 -12.94 -15.04 -9.12
N ALA A 148 -11.98 -14.22 -9.54
CA ALA A 148 -12.24 -13.05 -10.37
C ALA A 148 -12.00 -13.38 -11.85
N THR A 149 -12.72 -12.71 -12.73
CA THR A 149 -12.43 -12.70 -14.17
C THR A 149 -12.13 -11.29 -14.62
N ARG A 150 -11.07 -11.12 -15.42
CA ARG A 150 -10.67 -9.79 -15.89
C ARG A 150 -11.74 -9.21 -16.82
N SER A 151 -12.08 -7.94 -16.65
CA SER A 151 -12.94 -7.18 -17.56
C SER A 151 -12.11 -6.16 -18.36
N ALA A 152 -12.79 -5.33 -19.16
CA ALA A 152 -12.12 -4.26 -19.92
C ALA A 152 -11.60 -3.13 -19.01
N ASP A 153 -12.25 -2.90 -17.88
CA ASP A 153 -12.11 -1.76 -16.97
C ASP A 153 -11.82 -2.17 -15.51
N GLY A 154 -11.62 -3.47 -15.25
CA GLY A 154 -11.33 -3.99 -13.92
C GLY A 154 -11.50 -5.50 -13.82
N VAL A 155 -12.30 -5.95 -12.85
CA VAL A 155 -12.57 -7.37 -12.59
C VAL A 155 -14.04 -7.65 -12.30
N ASN A 156 -14.51 -8.81 -12.71
CA ASN A 156 -15.82 -9.34 -12.37
C ASN A 156 -15.70 -10.40 -11.27
N CYS A 157 -16.50 -10.26 -10.22
CA CYS A 157 -16.51 -11.13 -9.05
C CYS A 157 -17.87 -11.80 -8.89
N ALA A 158 -17.92 -13.12 -8.88
CA ALA A 158 -19.14 -13.82 -8.44
C ALA A 158 -19.27 -13.71 -6.91
N THR A 159 -20.45 -13.37 -6.42
CA THR A 159 -20.72 -13.33 -4.97
C THR A 159 -20.59 -14.71 -4.34
N PRO A 160 -20.15 -14.84 -3.07
CA PRO A 160 -20.10 -16.12 -2.38
C PRO A 160 -21.46 -16.83 -2.32
N HIS A 161 -21.44 -18.16 -2.16
CA HIS A 161 -22.67 -18.93 -2.03
C HIS A 161 -23.48 -18.48 -0.81
N THR A 162 -24.80 -18.36 -0.95
CA THR A 162 -25.68 -17.80 0.10
C THR A 162 -25.59 -18.57 1.42
N ASP A 163 -25.39 -19.89 1.35
CA ASP A 163 -25.29 -20.76 2.52
C ASP A 163 -23.98 -20.56 3.30
N SER A 164 -22.97 -19.97 2.66
CA SER A 164 -21.68 -19.68 3.28
C SER A 164 -21.65 -18.33 4.00
N LEU A 165 -22.67 -17.49 3.77
CA LEU A 165 -22.82 -16.16 4.34
C LEU A 165 -23.41 -16.25 5.76
N PRO A 166 -22.82 -15.53 6.73
CA PRO A 166 -23.34 -15.50 8.09
C PRO A 166 -24.73 -14.82 8.15
N PRO A 167 -25.63 -15.24 9.07
CA PRO A 167 -26.96 -14.66 9.22
C PRO A 167 -26.88 -13.21 9.72
N ILE A 168 -27.62 -12.31 9.05
CA ILE A 168 -27.73 -10.92 9.46
C ILE A 168 -28.58 -10.84 10.75
N PRO A 169 -28.11 -10.18 11.82
CA PRO A 169 -28.89 -9.98 13.04
C PRO A 169 -30.21 -9.25 12.77
N THR A 170 -31.26 -9.62 13.52
CA THR A 170 -32.60 -9.07 13.32
C THR A 170 -32.62 -7.57 13.65
N GLY A 171 -32.95 -6.73 12.66
CA GLY A 171 -32.97 -5.28 12.79
C GLY A 171 -31.74 -4.56 12.22
N GLU A 172 -30.72 -5.30 11.77
CA GLU A 172 -29.52 -4.73 11.16
C GLU A 172 -29.55 -4.81 9.63
N ARG A 173 -28.90 -3.83 8.99
CA ARG A 173 -28.55 -3.89 7.56
C ARG A 173 -27.04 -4.11 7.49
N GLU A 174 -26.62 -5.24 6.92
CA GLU A 174 -25.19 -5.53 6.78
C GLU A 174 -24.65 -4.92 5.48
N PHE A 175 -23.53 -4.23 5.59
CA PHE A 175 -22.73 -3.76 4.46
C PHE A 175 -21.53 -4.68 4.34
N VAL A 176 -21.48 -5.47 3.26
CA VAL A 176 -20.26 -6.20 2.89
C VAL A 176 -19.32 -5.19 2.24
N SER A 177 -18.20 -4.89 2.90
CA SER A 177 -17.14 -4.04 2.35
C SER A 177 -16.27 -4.85 1.38
N PHE A 178 -15.93 -4.25 0.25
CA PHE A 178 -15.11 -4.82 -0.83
C PHE A 178 -13.67 -4.34 -0.74
#